data_AF-A0A6B9XLA0-F1
#
_entry.id   AF-A0A6B9XLA0-F1
#
_cell.length_a   1.000
_cell.length_b   1.000
_cell.length_c   1.000
_cell.angle_alpha   90.00
_cell.angle_beta   90.00
_cell.angle_gamma   90.00
#
_symmetry.space_group_name_H-M   'P 1'
#
loop_
_entity.id
_entity.type
_entity.pdbx_description
1 polymer ?
#
loop_
_entity_poly.entity_id
_entity_poly.type
_entity_poly.pdbx_seq_one_letter_code
_entity_poly.pdbx_strand_id
1 'polypeptide(L)'
;MNKLFIVLGLVILSVAFPSASQSEEESVSFEDSDESYAEDYEGHKEEHNDHATEDDEYVTKGKFVESDGKMKHCKTHEACYDQREPQSWCILKPHQSWTKRGCFCESKKHACVIERKSGDNLEYSYCSPRKDWQCSYD
;
A
#
# COMPACT_ATOMS: atom_id res chain seq x y z
N MET A 1 -13.02 -3.64 57.13
CA MET A 1 -12.79 -3.64 55.67
C MET A 1 -13.13 -2.22 55.21
N ASN A 2 -12.12 -1.36 54.98
CA ASN A 2 -11.56 -1.01 53.64
C ASN A 2 -12.65 -0.35 52.75
N LYS A 3 -12.58 0.89 52.21
CA LYS A 3 -11.52 1.86 51.81
C LYS A 3 -12.06 3.32 52.04
N LEU A 4 -11.34 4.46 52.09
CA LEU A 4 -9.95 4.91 51.84
C LEU A 4 -9.50 4.95 50.35
N PHE A 5 -9.32 6.08 49.66
CA PHE A 5 -9.27 7.54 49.99
C PHE A 5 -9.93 8.37 48.88
N ILE A 6 -10.23 9.66 49.15
CA ILE A 6 -10.38 10.71 48.11
C ILE A 6 -9.12 11.57 48.13
N VAL A 7 -8.44 11.74 46.99
CA VAL A 7 -7.82 13.00 46.50
C VAL A 7 -7.58 12.84 44.99
N LEU A 8 -8.08 13.79 44.18
CA LEU A 8 -7.68 13.98 42.79
C LEU A 8 -6.32 14.70 42.74
N GLY A 9 -5.36 14.15 41.99
CA GLY A 9 -3.98 14.67 41.97
C GLY A 9 -3.24 14.37 40.67
N LEU A 10 -3.76 14.87 39.54
CA LEU A 10 -3.02 14.85 38.27
C LEU A 10 -2.02 15.99 38.25
N VAL A 11 -0.79 15.71 38.72
CA VAL A 11 0.35 16.63 38.57
C VAL A 11 0.81 16.60 37.12
N ILE A 12 0.25 17.47 36.29
CA ILE A 12 0.75 17.69 34.93
C ILE A 12 1.99 18.55 35.04
N LEU A 13 3.15 17.94 34.79
CA LEU A 13 4.44 18.61 34.68
C LEU A 13 4.48 19.39 33.36
N SER A 14 3.90 20.58 33.36
CA SER A 14 4.00 21.53 32.26
C SER A 14 5.42 22.11 32.20
N VAL A 15 6.29 21.44 31.45
CA VAL A 15 7.54 22.03 30.96
C VAL A 15 7.17 23.19 30.03
N ALA A 16 7.31 24.41 30.55
CA ALA A 16 7.14 25.62 29.77
C ALA A 16 8.22 25.67 28.68
N PHE A 17 7.81 25.54 27.42
CA PHE A 17 8.63 25.98 26.30
C PHE A 17 8.78 27.50 26.41
N PRO A 18 10.01 28.05 26.52
CA PRO A 18 10.21 29.48 26.51
C PRO A 18 10.04 30.00 25.08
N SER A 19 8.84 30.49 24.76
CA SER A 19 8.63 31.36 23.59
C SER A 19 9.35 32.69 23.82
N ALA A 20 10.59 32.79 23.36
CA ALA A 20 11.29 34.06 23.20
C ALA A 20 11.08 34.55 21.76
N SER A 21 10.03 35.35 21.56
CA SER A 21 9.86 36.12 20.33
C SER A 21 10.85 37.28 20.33
N GLN A 22 11.59 37.47 19.24
CA GLN A 22 12.04 38.80 18.82
C GLN A 22 11.67 38.95 17.35
N SER A 23 10.89 40.01 17.10
CA SER A 23 10.38 40.41 15.80
C SER A 23 11.37 41.33 15.11
N GLU A 24 11.77 40.98 13.89
CA GLU A 24 12.28 41.95 12.93
C GLU A 24 11.52 41.76 11.62
N GLU A 25 11.04 42.88 11.08
CA GLU A 25 10.14 42.97 9.94
C GLU A 25 10.94 43.15 8.65
N GLU A 26 11.00 42.12 7.79
CA GLU A 26 11.47 42.29 6.42
C GLU A 26 10.48 41.70 5.41
N SER A 27 9.94 42.57 4.57
CA SER A 27 9.10 42.23 3.42
C SER A 27 9.97 41.75 2.27
N VAL A 28 10.21 40.44 2.18
CA VAL A 28 10.99 39.85 1.09
C VAL A 28 10.11 39.63 -0.14
N SER A 29 10.43 40.32 -1.23
CA SER A 29 9.78 40.13 -2.53
C SER A 29 10.11 38.75 -3.10
N PHE A 30 9.07 37.98 -3.43
CA PHE A 30 9.21 36.70 -4.13
C PHE A 30 9.43 36.99 -5.62
N GLU A 31 10.70 37.06 -6.04
CA GLU A 31 11.05 37.03 -7.47
C GLU A 31 11.12 35.57 -7.94
N ASP A 32 10.38 35.28 -9.00
CA ASP A 32 10.26 33.96 -9.61
C ASP A 32 11.61 33.56 -10.24
N SER A 33 12.05 32.32 -10.06
CA SER A 33 13.30 31.81 -10.63
C SER A 33 13.17 30.31 -10.88
N ASP A 34 12.71 30.02 -12.09
CA ASP A 34 12.51 28.70 -12.68
C ASP A 34 13.87 28.03 -12.98
N GLU A 35 14.27 27.04 -12.16
CA GLU A 35 15.37 26.13 -12.48
C GLU A 35 14.85 24.70 -12.63
N SER A 36 14.59 24.32 -13.88
CA SER A 36 14.12 23.00 -14.27
C SER A 36 15.29 22.01 -14.42
N TYR A 37 15.41 21.08 -13.47
CA TYR A 37 16.30 19.92 -13.58
C TYR A 37 15.75 18.93 -14.61
N ALA A 38 16.43 18.78 -15.74
CA ALA A 38 16.09 17.82 -16.77
C ALA A 38 16.61 16.41 -16.41
N GLU A 39 15.75 15.59 -15.82
CA GLU A 39 15.97 14.14 -15.69
C GLU A 39 15.62 13.45 -17.02
N ASP A 40 16.64 13.02 -17.75
CA ASP A 40 16.51 12.34 -19.05
C ASP A 40 16.09 10.86 -18.88
N TYR A 41 14.79 10.66 -18.66
CA TYR A 41 14.17 9.33 -18.74
C TYR A 41 13.80 9.01 -20.20
N GLU A 42 14.72 8.36 -20.91
CA GLU A 42 14.50 7.65 -22.18
C GLU A 42 13.51 6.47 -22.00
N GLY A 43 12.25 6.82 -21.77
CA GLY A 43 11.14 5.89 -21.67
C GLY A 43 10.71 5.43 -23.07
N HIS A 44 11.00 4.17 -23.40
CA HIS A 44 10.47 3.53 -24.61
C HIS A 44 8.96 3.70 -24.72
N LYS A 45 8.52 4.50 -25.70
CA LYS A 45 7.12 4.61 -26.11
C LYS A 45 6.73 3.37 -26.91
N GLU A 46 6.31 2.33 -26.20
CA GLU A 46 5.36 1.38 -26.76
C GLU A 46 4.04 2.14 -27.00
N GLU A 47 3.73 2.49 -28.25
CA GLU A 47 2.48 3.17 -28.61
C GLU A 47 1.29 2.21 -28.48
N HIS A 48 0.81 2.00 -27.26
CA HIS A 48 -0.46 1.34 -27.01
C HIS A 48 -1.58 2.38 -26.96
N ASN A 49 -2.15 2.69 -28.12
CA ASN A 49 -3.41 3.43 -28.22
C ASN A 49 -4.56 2.56 -27.71
N ASP A 50 -4.85 2.66 -26.42
CA ASP A 50 -6.15 2.29 -25.86
C ASP A 50 -6.55 3.29 -24.78
N HIS A 51 -7.84 3.64 -24.77
CA HIS A 51 -8.46 4.53 -23.79
C HIS A 51 -8.71 3.76 -22.47
N ALA A 52 -7.61 3.38 -21.81
CA ALA A 52 -7.58 2.80 -20.48
C ALA A 52 -8.04 3.85 -19.45
N THR A 53 -9.32 3.82 -19.10
CA THR A 53 -9.84 4.54 -17.92
C THR A 53 -9.26 3.90 -16.67
N GLU A 54 -8.75 4.69 -15.70
CA GLU A 54 -8.07 4.21 -14.47
C GLU A 54 -8.70 2.98 -13.77
N ASP A 55 -10.03 2.84 -13.87
CA ASP A 55 -10.82 1.66 -13.46
C ASP A 55 -10.32 0.30 -14.00
N ASP A 56 -9.62 0.27 -15.14
CA ASP A 56 -9.21 -0.94 -15.84
C ASP A 56 -7.82 -1.45 -15.45
N GLU A 57 -6.96 -0.59 -14.90
CA GLU A 57 -5.64 -0.93 -14.36
C GLU A 57 -5.80 -2.04 -13.31
N TYR A 58 -6.73 -1.85 -12.37
CA TYR A 58 -6.99 -2.77 -11.26
C TYR A 58 -7.96 -3.92 -11.59
N VAL A 59 -8.15 -4.25 -12.88
CA VAL A 59 -8.91 -5.43 -13.31
C VAL A 59 -7.97 -6.59 -13.58
N THR A 60 -8.16 -7.72 -12.88
CA THR A 60 -7.39 -8.92 -13.20
C THR A 60 -7.85 -9.54 -14.51
N LYS A 61 -6.89 -9.91 -15.36
CA LYS A 61 -7.16 -10.63 -16.63
C LYS A 61 -6.84 -12.14 -16.53
N GLY A 62 -6.39 -12.59 -15.36
CA GLY A 62 -5.97 -13.97 -15.14
C GLY A 62 -7.11 -14.95 -14.88
N LYS A 63 -6.78 -16.24 -14.78
CA LYS A 63 -7.69 -17.28 -14.29
C LYS A 63 -7.66 -17.32 -12.76
N PHE A 64 -8.83 -17.43 -12.13
CA PHE A 64 -8.89 -17.66 -10.68
C PHE A 64 -8.38 -19.07 -10.35
N VAL A 65 -7.50 -19.16 -9.36
CA VAL A 65 -6.98 -20.42 -8.82
C VAL A 65 -7.20 -20.41 -7.31
N GLU A 66 -7.81 -21.48 -6.81
CA GLU A 66 -8.11 -21.65 -5.38
C GLU A 66 -6.81 -21.78 -4.56
N SER A 67 -6.83 -21.22 -3.35
CA SER A 67 -5.70 -21.16 -2.41
C SER A 67 -6.21 -21.05 -0.97
N ASP A 68 -5.31 -20.91 0.01
CA ASP A 68 -5.64 -20.58 1.40
C ASP A 68 -6.10 -19.13 1.61
N GLY A 69 -5.97 -18.27 0.59
CA GLY A 69 -6.38 -16.88 0.60
C GLY A 69 -7.88 -16.70 0.78
N LYS A 70 -8.28 -15.62 1.45
CA LYS A 70 -9.69 -15.36 1.81
C LYS A 70 -10.15 -14.03 1.24
N MET A 71 -11.34 -14.02 0.64
CA MET A 71 -11.93 -12.80 0.08
C MET A 71 -12.07 -11.73 1.18
N LYS A 72 -11.20 -10.72 1.14
CA LYS A 72 -11.33 -9.48 1.91
C LYS A 72 -11.94 -8.41 1.01
N HIS A 73 -13.09 -7.88 1.41
CA HIS A 73 -13.71 -6.77 0.69
C HIS A 73 -12.85 -5.49 0.78
N CYS A 74 -12.79 -4.74 -0.32
CA CYS A 74 -12.04 -3.50 -0.44
C CYS A 74 -12.77 -2.51 -1.36
N LYS A 75 -12.46 -1.22 -1.21
CA LYS A 75 -12.95 -0.14 -2.10
C LYS A 75 -11.83 0.62 -2.80
N THR A 76 -10.65 0.63 -2.20
CA THR A 76 -9.45 1.34 -2.67
C THR A 76 -8.24 0.42 -2.52
N HIS A 77 -7.15 0.71 -3.22
CA HIS A 77 -5.97 -0.14 -3.24
C HIS A 77 -5.29 -0.27 -1.85
N GLU A 78 -5.27 0.81 -1.07
CA GLU A 78 -4.62 0.89 0.25
C GLU A 78 -5.26 -0.08 1.26
N ALA A 79 -6.55 -0.40 1.09
CA ALA A 79 -7.23 -1.40 1.90
C ALA A 79 -6.60 -2.81 1.79
N CYS A 80 -5.73 -3.05 0.81
CA CYS A 80 -5.03 -4.31 0.61
C CYS A 80 -3.54 -4.30 1.07
N TYR A 81 -2.99 -3.18 1.55
CA TYR A 81 -1.58 -3.10 2.00
C TYR A 81 -1.23 -4.05 3.17
N ASP A 82 -2.19 -4.30 4.06
CA ASP A 82 -2.07 -5.27 5.16
C ASP A 82 -2.35 -6.72 4.74
N GLN A 83 -2.35 -7.02 3.44
CA GLN A 83 -2.51 -8.37 2.91
C GLN A 83 -1.20 -8.85 2.28
N ARG A 84 -1.06 -10.17 2.19
CA ARG A 84 0.05 -10.88 1.56
C ARG A 84 -0.50 -11.93 0.61
N GLU A 85 0.36 -12.48 -0.22
CA GLU A 85 0.06 -13.66 -1.01
C GLU A 85 -0.52 -14.78 -0.14
N PRO A 86 -1.37 -15.66 -0.69
CA PRO A 86 -1.76 -16.88 0.03
C PRO A 86 -0.51 -17.72 0.33
N GLN A 87 -0.44 -18.37 1.48
CA GLN A 87 0.74 -19.10 1.95
C GLN A 87 1.16 -20.21 0.97
N SER A 88 0.19 -20.86 0.34
CA SER A 88 0.37 -21.85 -0.74
C SER A 88 1.01 -21.30 -2.02
N TRP A 89 1.19 -19.97 -2.12
CA TRP A 89 1.87 -19.27 -3.21
C TRP A 89 3.17 -18.61 -2.78
N CYS A 90 3.50 -18.55 -1.48
CA CYS A 90 4.71 -17.86 -1.00
C CYS A 90 5.99 -18.40 -1.66
N ILE A 91 6.11 -19.72 -1.74
CA ILE A 91 7.15 -20.37 -2.53
C ILE A 91 6.57 -20.67 -3.92
N LEU A 92 7.03 -19.90 -4.91
CA LEU A 92 6.70 -20.11 -6.31
C LEU A 92 7.25 -21.45 -6.81
N LYS A 93 6.43 -22.20 -7.54
CA LYS A 93 6.83 -23.46 -8.18
C LYS A 93 7.69 -23.18 -9.43
N PRO A 94 8.42 -24.18 -9.96
CA PRO A 94 9.07 -24.06 -11.27
C PRO A 94 8.12 -23.52 -12.34
N HIS A 95 8.63 -22.63 -13.18
CA HIS A 95 7.87 -21.89 -14.21
C HIS A 95 6.79 -20.91 -13.68
N GLN A 96 6.82 -20.58 -12.39
CA GLN A 96 6.00 -19.49 -11.84
C GLN A 96 6.85 -18.25 -11.55
N SER A 97 6.26 -17.06 -11.70
CA SER A 97 6.89 -15.77 -11.37
C SER A 97 5.86 -14.76 -10.88
N TRP A 98 6.25 -13.86 -9.98
CA TRP A 98 5.38 -12.77 -9.54
C TRP A 98 5.13 -11.78 -10.69
N THR A 99 3.95 -11.16 -10.70
CA THR A 99 3.76 -9.93 -11.46
C THR A 99 4.46 -8.76 -10.75
N LYS A 100 4.50 -7.58 -11.38
CA LYS A 100 4.94 -6.35 -10.69
C LYS A 100 3.96 -5.88 -9.60
N ARG A 101 2.78 -6.50 -9.47
CA ARG A 101 1.72 -6.15 -8.53
C ARG A 101 1.77 -7.06 -7.30
N GLY A 102 1.79 -6.45 -6.11
CA GLY A 102 1.47 -7.14 -4.87
C GLY A 102 -0.04 -7.36 -4.74
N CYS A 103 -0.53 -7.52 -3.52
CA CYS A 103 -1.98 -7.52 -3.26
C CYS A 103 -2.61 -6.19 -3.63
N PHE A 104 -3.61 -6.21 -4.51
CA PHE A 104 -4.35 -5.03 -4.95
C PHE A 104 -5.86 -5.21 -4.79
N CYS A 105 -6.59 -4.10 -4.70
CA CYS A 105 -8.05 -4.14 -4.70
C CYS A 105 -8.57 -4.31 -6.14
N GLU A 106 -9.18 -5.45 -6.46
CA GLU A 106 -9.73 -5.69 -7.79
C GLU A 106 -11.03 -4.88 -7.97
N SER A 107 -11.07 -3.99 -8.97
CA SER A 107 -12.09 -2.94 -9.08
C SER A 107 -13.51 -3.47 -9.35
N LYS A 108 -13.66 -4.65 -9.97
CA LYS A 108 -14.96 -5.25 -10.34
C LYS A 108 -15.48 -6.25 -9.31
N LYS A 109 -14.57 -6.88 -8.56
CA LYS A 109 -14.87 -7.85 -7.49
C LYS A 109 -14.95 -7.18 -6.12
N HIS A 110 -14.40 -5.97 -5.99
CA HIS A 110 -14.21 -5.27 -4.73
C HIS A 110 -13.54 -6.15 -3.67
N ALA A 111 -12.49 -6.87 -4.08
CA ALA A 111 -11.78 -7.85 -3.24
C ALA A 111 -10.25 -7.75 -3.40
N CYS A 112 -9.51 -7.96 -2.31
CA CYS A 112 -8.05 -8.01 -2.36
C CYS A 112 -7.58 -9.30 -3.03
N VAL A 113 -6.89 -9.16 -4.17
CA VAL A 113 -6.32 -10.25 -4.97
C VAL A 113 -4.84 -10.04 -5.23
N ILE A 114 -4.14 -11.11 -5.58
CA ILE A 114 -2.76 -11.08 -6.08
C ILE A 114 -2.65 -11.92 -7.36
N GLU A 115 -1.72 -11.54 -8.23
CA GLU A 115 -1.45 -12.22 -9.50
C GLU A 115 -0.03 -12.81 -9.57
N ARG A 116 0.07 -13.97 -10.21
CA ARG A 116 1.34 -14.59 -10.64
C ARG A 116 1.23 -15.10 -12.08
N LYS A 117 2.36 -15.24 -12.75
CA LYS A 117 2.48 -16.01 -13.99
C LYS A 117 2.73 -17.48 -13.66
N SER A 118 2.22 -18.38 -14.48
CA SER A 118 2.27 -19.84 -14.32
C SER A 118 2.38 -20.46 -15.72
N GLY A 119 3.62 -20.63 -16.18
CA GLY A 119 3.92 -20.75 -17.61
C GLY A 119 3.40 -19.52 -18.37
N ASP A 120 2.72 -19.73 -19.50
CA ASP A 120 2.11 -18.67 -20.31
C ASP A 120 0.80 -18.10 -19.72
N ASN A 121 0.31 -18.65 -18.61
CA ASN A 121 -0.95 -18.23 -18.00
C ASN A 121 -0.75 -17.18 -16.91
N LEU A 122 -1.64 -16.19 -16.86
CA LEU A 122 -1.82 -15.33 -15.70
C LEU A 122 -2.82 -15.99 -14.75
N GLU A 123 -2.44 -16.20 -13.49
CA GLU A 123 -3.29 -16.72 -12.42
C GLU A 123 -3.53 -15.63 -11.37
N TYR A 124 -4.72 -15.58 -10.78
CA TYR A 124 -4.99 -14.76 -9.59
C TYR A 124 -5.67 -15.57 -8.49
N SER A 125 -5.48 -15.13 -7.24
CA SER A 125 -6.18 -15.67 -6.08
C SER A 125 -6.44 -14.56 -5.06
N TYR A 126 -7.22 -14.87 -4.03
CA TYR A 126 -7.40 -13.95 -2.91
C TYR A 126 -6.11 -13.85 -2.09
N CYS A 127 -5.91 -12.70 -1.46
CA CYS A 127 -4.82 -12.51 -0.52
C CYS A 127 -5.14 -13.11 0.86
N SER A 128 -4.09 -13.26 1.68
CA SER A 128 -4.17 -13.63 3.09
C SER A 128 -3.83 -12.42 3.98
N PRO A 129 -4.41 -12.29 5.19
CA PRO A 129 -4.02 -11.22 6.12
C PRO A 129 -2.53 -11.32 6.51
N ARG A 130 -1.82 -10.20 6.61
CA ARG A 130 -0.42 -10.16 7.08
C ARG A 130 -0.26 -10.63 8.52
N LYS A 131 -1.30 -10.51 9.36
CA LYS A 131 -1.29 -10.99 10.74
C LYS A 131 -1.10 -12.51 10.75
N ASP A 132 -0.11 -12.98 11.50
CA ASP A 132 0.26 -14.39 11.64
C ASP A 132 0.68 -15.06 10.31
N TRP A 133 0.92 -14.27 9.25
CA TRP A 133 1.40 -14.75 7.97
C TRP A 133 2.88 -15.11 8.04
N GLN A 134 3.21 -16.33 7.63
CA GLN A 134 4.58 -16.82 7.54
C GLN A 134 4.77 -17.66 6.28
N CYS A 135 5.96 -17.56 5.71
CA CYS A 135 6.44 -18.48 4.68
C CYS A 135 7.25 -19.59 5.36
N SER A 136 6.82 -20.85 5.26
CA SER A 136 7.68 -21.98 5.65
C SER A 136 8.59 -22.30 4.48
N TYR A 137 9.89 -22.17 4.69
CA TYR A 137 10.91 -22.78 3.84
C TYR A 137 11.37 -24.04 4.58
N ASP A 138 10.99 -25.21 4.05
CA ASP A 138 11.33 -26.52 4.60
C ASP A 138 12.78 -26.94 4.24
#